data_AF-A0A355DXE6-F1
#
_entry.id   AF-A0A355DXE6-F1
#
_cell.length_a   1.000
_cell.length_b   1.000
_cell.length_c   1.000
_cell.angle_alpha   90.00
_cell.angle_beta   90.00
_cell.angle_gamma   90.00
#
_symmetry.space_group_name_H-M   'P 1'
#
loop_
_entity.id
_entity.type
_entity.pdbx_description
1 polymer ?
#
loop_
_entity_poly.entity_id
_entity_poly.type
_entity_poly.pdbx_seq_one_letter_code
_entity_poly.pdbx_strand_id
1 'polypeptide(L)'
;MTKNDSSYKTNRLAGLRRFAIAITILNLLGHTILGFEQSWAQPLIALVTAYSTELILEIIDAKLNQRPQHVAGGLQNFIDFLLPAHITGLAVAMLLYANDQLFPIAFATATAIGSKAIFRAPVNKGTRHFLNPSNFGITFTLLLFPWVGIAPPYQFTENLDGIADWILPIIIVISGTFLNAKFTQRL
;
A
#
# COMPACT_ATOMS: atom_id res chain seq x y z
N MET A 1 9.43 0.58 -28.89
CA MET A 1 9.54 0.86 -27.44
C MET A 1 10.85 1.60 -27.24
N THR A 2 10.83 2.88 -26.86
CA THR A 2 12.06 3.69 -26.76
C THR A 2 12.83 3.32 -25.50
N LYS A 3 14.17 3.47 -25.52
CA LYS A 3 15.07 3.12 -24.39
C LYS A 3 14.65 3.76 -23.05
N ASN A 4 14.01 4.93 -23.11
CA ASN A 4 13.48 5.65 -21.93
C ASN A 4 12.27 4.96 -21.28
N ASP A 5 11.37 4.33 -22.05
CA ASP A 5 10.18 3.64 -21.50
C ASP A 5 10.56 2.38 -20.70
N SER A 6 11.62 1.68 -21.12
CA SER A 6 12.12 0.48 -20.43
C SER A 6 12.76 0.84 -19.10
N SER A 7 13.64 1.86 -19.08
CA SER A 7 14.29 2.34 -17.86
C SER A 7 13.29 2.84 -16.81
N TYR A 8 12.25 3.57 -17.24
CA TYR A 8 11.18 4.03 -16.34
C TYR A 8 10.42 2.88 -15.67
N LYS A 9 10.06 1.84 -16.44
CA LYS A 9 9.37 0.66 -15.89
C LYS A 9 10.23 -0.07 -14.87
N THR A 10 11.52 -0.27 -15.15
CA THR A 10 12.46 -0.93 -14.24
C THR A 10 12.66 -0.16 -12.94
N ASN A 11 12.85 1.17 -13.03
CA ASN A 11 12.99 2.02 -11.84
C ASN A 11 11.71 2.04 -10.99
N ARG A 12 10.54 2.12 -11.64
CA ARG A 12 9.25 2.04 -10.95
C ARG A 12 9.08 0.72 -10.21
N LEU A 13 9.40 -0.41 -10.85
CA LEU A 13 9.29 -1.73 -10.25
C LEU A 13 10.27 -1.88 -9.06
N ALA A 14 11.50 -1.43 -9.21
CA ALA A 14 12.48 -1.42 -8.12
C ALA A 14 12.00 -0.57 -6.93
N GLY A 15 11.36 0.58 -7.21
CA GLY A 15 10.72 1.42 -6.18
C GLY A 15 9.58 0.69 -5.46
N LEU A 16 8.69 0.04 -6.20
CA LEU A 16 7.59 -0.76 -5.64
C LEU A 16 8.11 -1.88 -4.72
N ARG A 17 9.13 -2.63 -5.13
CA ARG A 17 9.72 -3.69 -4.30
C ARG A 17 10.30 -3.14 -3.00
N ARG A 18 11.06 -2.04 -3.05
CA ARG A 18 11.62 -1.40 -1.86
C ARG A 18 10.55 -0.88 -0.92
N PHE A 19 9.50 -0.27 -1.47
CA PHE A 19 8.40 0.25 -0.66
C PHE A 19 7.58 -0.87 -0.02
N ALA A 20 7.32 -1.95 -0.76
CA ALA A 20 6.68 -3.15 -0.21
C ALA A 20 7.48 -3.71 0.97
N ILE A 21 8.80 -3.92 0.80
CA ILE A 21 9.65 -4.40 1.89
C ILE A 21 9.63 -3.44 3.09
N ALA A 22 9.76 -2.14 2.84
CA ALA A 22 9.77 -1.13 3.90
C ALA A 22 8.46 -1.11 4.70
N ILE A 23 7.30 -1.14 4.03
CA ILE A 23 6.01 -1.11 4.72
C ILE A 23 5.72 -2.42 5.44
N THR A 24 6.17 -3.58 4.92
CA THR A 24 6.12 -4.86 5.64
C THR A 24 6.94 -4.80 6.91
N ILE A 25 8.19 -4.34 6.83
CA ILE A 25 9.07 -4.21 7.99
C ILE A 25 8.46 -3.22 8.99
N LEU A 26 7.95 -2.08 8.53
CA LEU A 26 7.32 -1.10 9.40
C LEU A 26 6.08 -1.64 10.11
N ASN A 27 5.25 -2.45 9.45
CA ASN A 27 4.11 -3.11 10.09
C ASN A 27 4.57 -4.15 11.12
N LEU A 28 5.60 -4.95 10.79
CA LEU A 28 6.18 -5.91 11.73
C LEU A 28 6.75 -5.20 12.96
N LEU A 29 7.55 -4.15 12.76
CA LEU A 29 8.07 -3.31 13.83
C LEU A 29 6.93 -2.67 14.62
N GLY A 30 5.90 -2.19 13.93
CA GLY A 30 4.64 -1.67 14.49
C GLY A 30 4.08 -2.55 15.60
N HIS A 31 3.89 -3.83 15.30
CA HIS A 31 3.30 -4.80 16.21
C HIS A 31 4.27 -5.49 17.17
N THR A 32 5.59 -5.33 17.01
CA THR A 32 6.59 -6.05 17.83
C THR A 32 7.42 -5.13 18.72
N ILE A 33 7.82 -3.96 18.20
CA ILE A 33 8.73 -3.02 18.87
C ILE A 33 8.04 -1.70 19.14
N LEU A 34 7.26 -1.18 18.19
CA LEU A 34 6.42 0.00 18.41
C LEU A 34 5.15 -0.43 19.19
N GLY A 35 4.23 0.50 19.44
CA GLY A 35 3.02 0.22 20.21
C GLY A 35 1.77 0.14 19.37
N PHE A 36 1.77 -0.60 18.27
CA PHE A 36 0.52 -0.84 17.54
C PHE A 36 -0.42 -1.67 18.41
N GLU A 37 -1.52 -1.06 18.82
CA GLU A 37 -2.56 -1.71 19.61
C GLU A 37 -3.44 -2.65 18.77
N GLN A 38 -3.42 -2.50 17.43
CA GLN A 38 -4.22 -3.33 16.54
C GLN A 38 -3.80 -4.80 16.61
N SER A 39 -4.79 -5.70 16.53
CA SER A 39 -4.55 -7.14 16.42
C SER A 39 -3.84 -7.50 15.10
N TRP A 40 -2.96 -8.52 15.15
CA TRP A 40 -2.36 -9.16 13.97
C TRP A 40 -3.38 -9.67 12.94
N ALA A 41 -4.64 -9.86 13.34
CA ALA A 41 -5.72 -10.21 12.43
C ALA A 41 -6.00 -9.09 11.39
N GLN A 42 -5.75 -7.82 11.72
CA GLN A 42 -6.01 -6.68 10.83
C GLN A 42 -5.08 -6.63 9.61
N PRO A 43 -3.73 -6.68 9.74
CA PRO A 43 -2.87 -6.74 8.56
C PRO A 43 -3.09 -8.02 7.75
N LEU A 44 -3.40 -9.15 8.38
CA LEU A 44 -3.70 -10.39 7.67
C LEU A 44 -5.00 -10.30 6.85
N ILE A 45 -6.09 -9.79 7.43
CA ILE A 45 -7.36 -9.64 6.70
C ILE A 45 -7.21 -8.62 5.57
N ALA A 46 -6.46 -7.52 5.79
CA ALA A 46 -6.16 -6.54 4.75
C ALA A 46 -5.38 -7.18 3.60
N LEU A 47 -4.32 -7.94 3.87
CA LEU A 47 -3.54 -8.62 2.83
C LEU A 47 -4.37 -9.62 2.03
N VAL A 48 -5.11 -10.50 2.71
CA VAL A 48 -5.99 -11.47 2.05
C VAL A 48 -7.02 -10.76 1.18
N THR A 49 -7.64 -9.70 1.69
CA THR A 49 -8.64 -8.93 0.95
C THR A 49 -8.02 -8.20 -0.24
N ALA A 50 -6.85 -7.58 -0.07
CA ALA A 50 -6.15 -6.86 -1.13
C ALA A 50 -5.79 -7.79 -2.28
N TYR A 51 -5.18 -8.93 -1.98
CA TYR A 51 -4.78 -9.92 -2.97
C TYR A 51 -5.98 -10.53 -3.67
N SER A 52 -6.99 -10.93 -2.91
CA SER A 52 -8.20 -11.54 -3.49
C SER A 52 -8.90 -10.55 -4.43
N THR A 53 -9.05 -9.29 -4.01
CA THR A 53 -9.69 -8.25 -4.82
C THR A 53 -8.89 -7.93 -6.08
N GLU A 54 -7.57 -7.77 -5.96
CA GLU A 54 -6.70 -7.47 -7.12
C GLU A 54 -6.70 -8.64 -8.12
N LEU A 55 -6.70 -9.89 -7.65
CA LEU A 55 -6.79 -11.07 -8.51
C LEU A 55 -8.15 -11.19 -9.21
N ILE A 56 -9.25 -10.95 -8.49
CA ILE A 56 -10.61 -10.95 -9.09
C ILE A 56 -10.70 -9.89 -10.18
N LEU A 57 -10.22 -8.66 -9.91
CA LEU A 57 -10.23 -7.58 -10.90
C LEU A 57 -9.35 -7.91 -12.11
N GLU A 58 -8.19 -8.53 -11.93
CA GLU A 58 -7.34 -8.99 -13.02
C GLU A 58 -8.03 -10.05 -13.89
N ILE A 59 -8.72 -11.02 -13.27
CA ILE A 59 -9.46 -12.05 -14.00
C ILE A 59 -10.58 -11.41 -14.84
N ILE A 60 -11.34 -10.48 -14.25
CA ILE A 60 -12.42 -9.77 -14.94
C ILE A 60 -11.85 -8.95 -16.10
N ASP A 61 -10.83 -8.13 -15.85
CA ASP A 61 -10.22 -7.26 -16.85
C ASP A 61 -9.57 -8.06 -17.98
N ALA A 62 -8.89 -9.18 -17.66
CA ALA A 62 -8.30 -10.07 -18.65
C ALA A 62 -9.35 -10.70 -19.57
N LYS A 63 -10.47 -11.16 -18.98
CA LYS A 63 -11.57 -11.78 -19.71
C LYS A 63 -12.30 -10.77 -20.61
N LEU A 64 -12.56 -9.56 -20.12
CA LEU A 64 -13.25 -8.52 -20.88
C LEU A 64 -12.40 -7.98 -22.05
N ASN A 65 -11.10 -7.83 -21.84
CA ASN A 65 -10.19 -7.29 -22.86
C ASN A 65 -9.49 -8.38 -23.71
N GLN A 66 -9.88 -9.65 -23.55
CA GLN A 66 -9.27 -10.80 -24.25
C GLN A 66 -7.73 -10.83 -24.19
N ARG A 67 -7.17 -10.38 -23.06
CA ARG A 67 -5.71 -10.37 -22.84
C ARG A 67 -5.31 -11.54 -21.95
N PRO A 68 -4.10 -12.10 -22.12
CA PRO A 68 -3.58 -13.05 -21.16
C PRO A 68 -3.47 -12.39 -19.77
N GLN A 69 -3.74 -13.16 -18.72
CA GLN A 69 -3.60 -12.71 -17.34
C GLN A 69 -2.11 -12.44 -17.05
N HIS A 70 -1.80 -11.40 -16.27
CA HIS A 70 -0.42 -11.13 -15.83
C HIS A 70 0.18 -12.30 -15.03
N VAL A 71 -0.68 -13.11 -14.40
CA VAL A 71 -0.32 -14.32 -13.64
C VAL A 71 0.29 -15.41 -14.54
N ALA A 72 0.00 -15.41 -15.84
CA ALA A 72 0.49 -16.42 -16.79
C ALA A 72 2.00 -16.29 -17.12
N GLY A 73 2.65 -15.20 -16.71
CA GLY A 73 4.05 -14.92 -17.00
C GLY A 73 5.07 -15.52 -16.02
N GLY A 74 4.65 -16.40 -15.09
CA GLY A 74 5.53 -17.04 -14.10
C GLY A 74 5.52 -16.38 -12.70
N LEU A 75 6.19 -17.03 -11.73
CA LEU A 75 6.12 -16.67 -10.31
C LEU A 75 6.61 -15.26 -10.00
N GLN A 76 7.68 -14.81 -10.65
CA GLN A 76 8.22 -13.46 -10.43
C GLN A 76 7.22 -12.38 -10.88
N ASN A 77 6.61 -12.56 -12.06
CA ASN A 77 5.60 -11.64 -12.57
C ASN A 77 4.36 -11.60 -11.68
N PHE A 78 3.98 -12.75 -11.11
CA PHE A 78 2.91 -12.84 -10.14
C PHE A 78 3.20 -12.03 -8.86
N ILE A 79 4.40 -12.17 -8.29
CA ILE A 79 4.81 -11.41 -7.11
C ILE A 79 4.82 -9.91 -7.44
N ASP A 80 5.45 -9.53 -8.56
CA ASP A 80 5.56 -8.14 -8.99
C ASP A 80 4.19 -7.49 -9.24
N PHE A 81 3.23 -8.27 -9.75
CA PHE A 81 1.84 -7.86 -9.92
C PHE A 81 1.15 -7.57 -8.58
N LEU A 82 1.41 -8.36 -7.54
CA LEU A 82 0.79 -8.20 -6.21
C LEU A 82 1.41 -7.08 -5.36
N LEU A 83 2.61 -6.58 -5.68
CA LEU A 83 3.29 -5.55 -4.88
C LEU A 83 2.41 -4.33 -4.58
N PRO A 84 1.72 -3.70 -5.55
CA PRO A 84 0.88 -2.55 -5.25
C PRO A 84 -0.27 -2.89 -4.31
N ALA A 85 -0.89 -4.06 -4.45
CA ALA A 85 -1.97 -4.51 -3.57
C ALA A 85 -1.46 -4.80 -2.14
N HIS A 86 -0.27 -5.41 -2.02
CA HIS A 86 0.42 -5.62 -0.74
C HIS A 86 0.61 -4.31 0.02
N ILE A 87 1.19 -3.33 -0.68
CA ILE A 87 1.43 -1.99 -0.14
C ILE A 87 0.13 -1.34 0.32
N THR A 88 -0.92 -1.36 -0.52
CA THR A 88 -2.22 -0.76 -0.19
C THR A 88 -2.87 -1.45 1.01
N GLY A 89 -2.86 -2.77 1.07
CA GLY A 89 -3.43 -3.53 2.19
C GLY A 89 -2.73 -3.21 3.52
N LEU A 90 -1.40 -3.25 3.55
CA LEU A 90 -0.64 -2.90 4.76
C LEU A 90 -0.80 -1.43 5.15
N ALA A 91 -0.88 -0.51 4.19
CA ALA A 91 -1.14 0.90 4.49
C ALA A 91 -2.52 1.09 5.14
N VAL A 92 -3.55 0.39 4.65
CA VAL A 92 -4.89 0.44 5.24
C VAL A 92 -4.88 -0.12 6.67
N ALA A 93 -4.29 -1.30 6.89
CA ALA A 93 -4.22 -1.90 8.22
C ALA A 93 -3.43 -1.06 9.22
N MET A 94 -2.35 -0.41 8.76
CA MET A 94 -1.49 0.42 9.60
C MET A 94 -2.13 1.76 9.98
N LEU A 95 -2.94 2.35 9.11
CA LEU A 95 -3.44 3.72 9.27
C LEU A 95 -4.88 3.81 9.75
N LEU A 96 -5.64 2.72 9.69
CA LEU A 96 -7.01 2.67 10.17
C LEU A 96 -7.06 2.04 11.57
N TYR A 97 -7.93 2.57 12.42
CA TYR A 97 -8.17 2.05 13.75
C TYR A 97 -9.64 1.64 13.89
N ALA A 98 -9.90 0.34 13.83
CA ALA A 98 -11.25 -0.24 13.86
C ALA A 98 -11.53 -1.06 15.13
N ASN A 99 -10.76 -0.85 16.21
CA ASN A 99 -10.80 -1.68 17.42
C ASN A 99 -10.67 -3.19 17.06
N ASP A 100 -11.58 -4.03 17.54
CA ASP A 100 -11.61 -5.48 17.25
C ASP A 100 -12.33 -5.83 15.93
N GLN A 101 -12.85 -4.84 15.20
CA GLN A 101 -13.64 -5.10 14.00
C GLN A 101 -12.74 -5.30 12.77
N LEU A 102 -12.74 -6.51 12.23
CA LEU A 102 -12.00 -6.83 11.00
C LEU A 102 -12.74 -6.39 9.73
N PHE A 103 -14.07 -6.28 9.80
CA PHE A 103 -14.89 -5.95 8.65
C PHE A 103 -14.57 -4.55 8.05
N PRO A 104 -14.44 -3.47 8.84
CA PRO A 104 -14.04 -2.17 8.30
C PRO A 104 -12.69 -2.19 7.57
N ILE A 105 -11.73 -2.98 8.06
CA ILE A 105 -10.41 -3.14 7.43
C ILE A 105 -10.52 -3.83 6.06
N ALA A 106 -11.29 -4.92 6.00
CA ALA A 106 -11.58 -5.62 4.75
C ALA A 106 -12.32 -4.70 3.76
N PHE A 107 -13.35 -3.99 4.21
CA PHE A 107 -14.09 -3.03 3.40
C PHE A 107 -13.20 -1.91 2.86
N ALA A 108 -12.39 -1.28 3.72
CA ALA A 108 -11.47 -0.22 3.34
C ALA A 108 -10.49 -0.70 2.27
N THR A 109 -9.97 -1.91 2.44
CA THR A 109 -9.02 -2.51 1.51
C THR A 109 -9.66 -2.88 0.17
N ALA A 110 -10.82 -3.52 0.17
CA ALA A 110 -11.56 -3.84 -1.06
C ALA A 110 -11.93 -2.56 -1.83
N THR A 111 -12.38 -1.53 -1.12
CA THR A 111 -12.69 -0.21 -1.70
C THR A 111 -11.44 0.47 -2.27
N ALA A 112 -10.32 0.41 -1.55
CA ALA A 112 -9.03 0.93 -2.01
C ALA A 112 -8.60 0.27 -3.33
N ILE A 113 -8.59 -1.06 -3.39
CA ILE A 113 -8.19 -1.81 -4.60
C ILE A 113 -9.19 -1.59 -5.75
N GLY A 114 -10.49 -1.61 -5.47
CA GLY A 114 -11.54 -1.33 -6.45
C GLY A 114 -11.41 0.07 -7.06
N SER A 115 -11.07 1.07 -6.27
CA SER A 115 -10.89 2.45 -6.72
C SER A 115 -9.84 2.58 -7.84
N LYS A 116 -8.77 1.77 -7.81
CA LYS A 116 -7.71 1.76 -8.83
C LYS A 116 -8.19 1.23 -10.18
N ALA A 117 -9.17 0.33 -10.18
CA ALA A 117 -9.77 -0.19 -11.41
C ALA A 117 -10.81 0.79 -11.98
N ILE A 118 -11.61 1.42 -11.12
CA ILE A 118 -12.73 2.29 -11.50
C ILE A 118 -12.25 3.70 -11.87
N PHE A 119 -11.49 4.36 -10.99
CA PHE A 119 -11.12 5.77 -11.14
C PHE A 119 -9.80 5.91 -11.89
N ARG A 120 -9.89 5.85 -13.21
CA ARG A 120 -8.75 6.00 -14.12
C ARG A 120 -8.96 7.18 -15.06
N ALA A 121 -7.91 7.97 -15.26
CA ALA A 121 -7.87 9.06 -16.22
C ALA A 121 -6.97 8.70 -17.41
N PRO A 122 -7.26 9.20 -18.63
CA PRO A 122 -6.38 9.03 -19.77
C PRO A 122 -5.08 9.81 -19.55
N VAL A 123 -3.94 9.12 -19.69
CA VAL A 123 -2.60 9.70 -19.61
C VAL A 123 -1.78 9.15 -20.78
N ASN A 124 -1.40 10.03 -21.71
CA ASN A 124 -0.73 9.67 -22.97
C ASN A 124 -1.53 8.60 -23.76
N LYS A 125 -0.93 7.44 -24.05
CA LYS A 125 -1.53 6.33 -24.79
C LYS A 125 -2.25 5.29 -23.90
N GLY A 126 -2.43 5.57 -22.61
CA GLY A 126 -3.01 4.61 -21.66
C GLY A 126 -3.89 5.28 -20.61
N THR A 127 -4.35 4.49 -19.64
CA THR A 127 -5.09 4.99 -18.48
C THR A 127 -4.30 4.78 -17.20
N ARG A 128 -4.44 5.71 -16.25
CA ARG A 128 -3.78 5.62 -14.95
C ARG A 128 -4.77 6.01 -13.86
N HIS A 129 -4.72 5.30 -12.73
CA HIS A 129 -5.39 5.72 -11.51
C HIS A 129 -4.77 7.04 -11.02
N PHE A 130 -5.60 8.00 -10.67
CA PHE A 130 -5.14 9.33 -10.25
C PHE A 130 -5.25 9.53 -8.73
N LEU A 131 -6.03 8.70 -8.04
CA LEU A 131 -6.16 8.71 -6.59
C LEU A 131 -5.15 7.76 -5.95
N ASN A 132 -4.69 8.10 -4.75
CA ASN A 132 -3.97 7.16 -3.89
C ASN A 132 -4.98 6.10 -3.38
N PRO A 133 -4.81 4.81 -3.73
CA PRO A 133 -5.79 3.78 -3.40
C PRO A 133 -6.06 3.64 -1.91
N SER A 134 -5.01 3.57 -1.07
CA SER A 134 -5.16 3.41 0.38
C SER A 134 -5.88 4.60 1.00
N ASN A 135 -5.51 5.83 0.60
CA ASN A 135 -6.15 7.03 1.12
C ASN A 135 -7.63 7.08 0.71
N PHE A 136 -7.98 6.67 -0.51
CA PHE A 136 -9.38 6.61 -0.93
C PHE A 136 -10.18 5.61 -0.08
N GLY A 137 -9.66 4.40 0.12
CA GLY A 137 -10.32 3.38 0.95
C GLY A 137 -10.49 3.83 2.41
N ILE A 138 -9.45 4.40 3.01
CA ILE A 138 -9.50 4.96 4.37
C ILE A 138 -10.56 6.05 4.46
N THR A 139 -10.50 7.06 3.59
CA THR A 139 -11.45 8.18 3.59
C THR A 139 -12.89 7.69 3.45
N PHE A 140 -13.16 6.79 2.50
CA PHE A 140 -14.51 6.28 2.28
C PHE A 140 -15.03 5.49 3.50
N THR A 141 -14.13 4.76 4.17
CA THR A 141 -14.47 4.02 5.39
C THR A 141 -14.77 4.94 6.56
N LEU A 142 -13.96 6.00 6.78
CA LEU A 142 -14.21 7.00 7.82
C LEU A 142 -15.54 7.74 7.61
N LEU A 143 -15.93 7.98 6.35
CA LEU A 143 -17.21 8.64 6.02
C LEU A 143 -18.42 7.72 6.27
N LEU A 144 -18.30 6.42 6.02
CA LEU A 144 -19.40 5.46 6.14
C LEU A 144 -19.52 4.83 7.54
N PHE A 145 -18.41 4.69 8.25
CA PHE A 145 -18.34 4.06 9.56
C PHE A 145 -17.80 5.06 10.59
N PRO A 146 -18.67 5.91 11.17
CA PRO A 146 -18.23 7.01 12.04
C PRO A 146 -17.58 6.55 13.36
N TRP A 147 -17.65 5.26 13.70
CA TRP A 147 -16.98 4.67 14.85
C TRP A 147 -15.56 4.17 14.53
N VAL A 148 -15.14 4.23 13.27
CA VAL A 148 -13.79 3.88 12.83
C VAL A 148 -12.94 5.14 12.87
N GLY A 149 -11.75 5.03 13.45
CA GLY A 149 -10.79 6.12 13.57
C GLY A 149 -9.57 5.96 12.67
N ILE A 150 -8.69 6.95 12.71
CA ILE A 150 -7.33 6.85 12.19
C ILE A 150 -6.44 6.31 13.32
N ALA A 151 -5.45 5.48 12.96
CA ALA A 151 -4.44 5.00 13.90
C ALA A 151 -3.77 6.19 14.61
N PRO A 152 -3.82 6.26 15.95
CA PRO A 152 -3.32 7.42 16.66
C PRO A 152 -1.79 7.52 16.53
N PRO A 153 -1.23 8.73 16.31
CA PRO A 153 0.20 8.89 16.01
C PRO A 153 1.16 8.35 17.07
N TYR A 154 0.75 8.28 18.35
CA TYR A 154 1.60 7.79 19.43
C TYR A 154 2.00 6.32 19.24
N GLN A 155 1.18 5.50 18.57
CA GLN A 155 1.47 4.07 18.37
C GLN A 155 2.78 3.81 17.63
N PHE A 156 3.28 4.79 16.86
CA PHE A 156 4.55 4.70 16.16
C PHE A 156 5.77 4.94 17.06
N THR A 157 5.57 5.38 18.31
CA THR A 157 6.64 5.67 19.28
C THR A 157 6.35 5.19 20.70
N GLU A 158 5.16 4.65 20.99
CA GLU A 158 4.70 4.33 22.36
C GLU A 158 5.68 3.51 23.21
N ASN A 159 6.33 2.52 22.62
CA ASN A 159 7.28 1.62 23.30
C ASN A 159 8.75 2.05 23.12
N LEU A 160 8.97 3.23 22.55
CA LEU A 160 10.30 3.84 22.43
C LEU A 160 10.47 4.82 23.58
N ASP A 161 11.65 4.79 24.20
CA ASP A 161 12.02 5.69 25.28
C ASP A 161 13.43 6.24 25.05
N GLY A 162 13.64 7.48 25.51
CA GLY A 162 14.96 8.09 25.62
C GLY A 162 15.60 8.39 24.27
N ILE A 163 16.72 7.72 23.94
CA ILE A 163 17.45 7.99 22.69
C ILE A 163 16.69 7.42 21.48
N ALA A 164 15.95 6.33 21.67
CA ALA A 164 15.22 5.67 20.58
C ALA A 164 14.16 6.59 19.95
N ASP A 165 13.51 7.44 20.75
CA ASP A 165 12.52 8.44 20.31
C ASP A 165 13.07 9.44 19.30
N TRP A 166 14.36 9.76 19.40
CA TRP A 166 15.01 10.69 18.48
C TRP A 166 15.56 9.97 17.26
N ILE A 167 16.01 8.72 17.42
CA ILE A 167 16.57 7.93 16.32
C ILE A 167 15.51 7.67 15.24
N LEU A 168 14.29 7.28 15.60
CA LEU A 168 13.25 6.92 14.63
C LEU A 168 12.89 8.11 13.69
N PRO A 169 12.56 9.32 14.18
CA PRO A 169 12.33 10.49 13.34
C PRO A 169 13.54 10.86 12.49
N ILE A 170 14.76 10.79 13.03
CA ILE A 170 15.99 11.08 12.29
C ILE A 170 16.13 10.12 11.11
N ILE A 171 15.92 8.81 11.32
CA ILE A 171 15.96 7.82 10.24
C ILE A 171 14.92 8.13 9.18
N ILE A 172 13.68 8.50 9.58
CA ILE A 172 12.61 8.85 8.64
C ILE A 172 13.00 10.09 7.83
N VAL A 173 13.51 11.15 8.46
CA VAL A 173 13.93 12.40 7.81
C VAL A 173 15.09 12.14 6.85
N ILE A 174 16.14 11.43 7.28
CA ILE A 174 17.30 11.11 6.44
C ILE A 174 16.84 10.27 5.24
N SER A 175 16.02 9.24 5.48
CA SER A 175 15.52 8.37 4.42
C SER A 175 14.65 9.14 3.42
N GLY A 176 13.71 9.95 3.90
CA GLY A 176 12.83 10.77 3.08
C GLY A 176 13.61 11.81 2.27
N THR A 177 14.57 12.50 2.90
CA THR A 177 15.44 13.48 2.26
C THR A 177 16.30 12.84 1.18
N PHE A 178 16.92 11.69 1.48
CA PHE A 178 17.74 10.94 0.53
C PHE A 178 16.93 10.46 -0.69
N LEU A 179 15.72 9.93 -0.45
CA LEU A 179 14.82 9.52 -1.53
C LEU A 179 14.42 10.72 -2.40
N ASN A 180 14.04 11.84 -1.78
CA ASN A 180 13.68 13.05 -2.51
C ASN A 180 14.88 13.55 -3.35
N ALA A 181 16.05 13.74 -2.74
CA ALA A 181 17.29 14.15 -3.40
C ALA A 181 17.61 13.30 -4.64
N LYS A 182 17.55 11.97 -4.48
CA LYS A 182 17.99 11.03 -5.49
C LYS A 182 16.99 10.85 -6.63
N PHE A 183 15.69 10.91 -6.35
CA PHE A 183 14.65 10.56 -7.33
C PHE A 183 13.92 11.75 -7.92
N THR A 184 13.80 12.88 -7.20
CA THR A 184 13.15 14.09 -7.73
C THR A 184 14.14 15.11 -8.24
N GLN A 185 15.42 15.03 -7.82
CA GLN A 185 16.45 16.06 -8.03
C GLN A 185 15.99 17.46 -7.61
N ARG A 186 15.07 17.53 -6.65
CA ARG A 186 14.57 18.77 -6.06
C ARG A 186 14.88 18.74 -4.58
N LEU A 187 15.98 19.39 -4.22
CA LEU A 187 16.35 19.79 -2.87
C LEU A 187 16.59 21.29 -2.87
#